data_AF-A0A431VT44-F1
#
_entry.id   AF-A0A431VT44-F1
#
_cell.length_a   1.000
_cell.length_b   1.000
_cell.length_c   1.000
_cell.angle_alpha   90.00
_cell.angle_beta   90.00
_cell.angle_gamma   90.00
#
_symmetry.space_group_name_H-M   'P 1'
#
loop_
_entity.id
_entity.type
_entity.pdbx_description
1 polymer ?
#
loop_
_entity_poly.entity_id
_entity_poly.type
_entity_poly.pdbx_seq_one_letter_code
_entity_poly.pdbx_strand_id
1 'polypeptide(L)'
;MTISRDFHPYRSAFIQERTMAKSELSKGDKASKWRKTKYDASTTFVNLKNHDEFESAAVENNVFSMVFPKLKAIKEETLFPCEIFDGNEAWIGKDTTGKYKYFTGQPYDEAVAYSIFDLLLCFPQVQGKGYTQQCQFVRDELINLLNVSYGVVDWERKEKEKYIENERILALFKNHDFQVKYPNLFKKIKSYVDVLENMLIHGQKFIDIERRSDKNNSIFSMYASQGKLSSARFSSAVKRFKELGLLFAEKRKVTFFDKNTHSKCLTETTLYSFPLYSESYLKEIEECLKGNKALKK
;
A
#
# COMPACT_ATOMS: atom_id res chain seq x y z
N MET A 1 3.33 -39.12 1.51
CA MET A 1 4.54 -39.49 2.27
C MET A 1 4.83 -38.35 3.25
N THR A 2 4.99 -38.64 4.54
CA THR A 2 5.35 -37.62 5.54
C THR A 2 6.86 -37.36 5.47
N ILE A 3 7.25 -36.09 5.46
CA ILE A 3 8.65 -35.70 5.28
C ILE A 3 9.45 -35.96 6.55
N SER A 4 10.65 -36.51 6.39
CA SER A 4 11.70 -36.45 7.40
C SER A 4 12.66 -35.33 7.02
N ARG A 5 12.77 -34.32 7.89
CA ARG A 5 13.59 -33.12 7.65
C ARG A 5 15.08 -33.43 7.55
N ASP A 6 15.51 -34.57 8.08
CA ASP A 6 16.90 -35.03 8.02
C ASP A 6 17.33 -35.41 6.58
N PHE A 7 16.38 -35.64 5.67
CA PHE A 7 16.66 -35.99 4.27
C PHE A 7 16.39 -34.85 3.27
N HIS A 8 15.98 -33.67 3.74
CA HIS A 8 15.67 -32.52 2.91
C HIS A 8 16.27 -31.24 3.50
N PRO A 9 17.60 -31.01 3.33
CA PRO A 9 18.20 -29.74 3.70
C PRO A 9 17.53 -28.62 2.90
N TYR A 10 17.48 -27.42 3.47
CA TYR A 10 16.89 -26.28 2.80
C TYR A 10 17.61 -24.98 3.12
N ARG A 11 17.45 -24.01 2.22
CA ARG A 11 17.80 -22.61 2.43
C ARG A 11 16.61 -21.69 2.18
N SER A 12 16.61 -20.53 2.81
CA SER A 12 15.58 -19.51 2.56
C SER A 12 15.74 -18.89 1.18
N ALA A 13 14.64 -18.62 0.50
CA ALA A 13 14.65 -17.94 -0.79
C ALA A 13 15.31 -16.56 -0.68
N PHE A 14 16.26 -16.28 -1.58
CA PHE A 14 16.90 -14.98 -1.68
C PHE A 14 16.51 -14.28 -2.99
N ILE A 15 17.31 -13.31 -3.45
CA ILE A 15 17.00 -12.53 -4.66
C ILE A 15 16.95 -13.43 -5.91
N GLN A 16 17.89 -14.37 -6.04
CA GLN A 16 17.97 -15.24 -7.22
C GLN A 16 16.78 -16.20 -7.30
N GLU A 17 16.43 -16.87 -6.20
CA GLU A 17 15.34 -17.84 -6.13
C GLU A 17 13.98 -17.19 -6.35
N ARG A 18 13.80 -15.97 -5.83
CA ARG A 18 12.61 -15.15 -6.12
C ARG A 18 12.56 -14.74 -7.58
N THR A 19 13.70 -14.43 -8.20
CA THR A 19 13.77 -14.09 -9.63
C THR A 19 13.43 -15.30 -10.52
N MET A 20 13.89 -16.49 -10.14
CA MET A 20 13.54 -17.74 -10.83
C MET A 20 12.05 -18.05 -10.69
N ALA A 21 11.49 -17.99 -9.47
CA ALA A 21 10.06 -18.21 -9.24
C ALA A 21 9.20 -17.20 -10.01
N LYS A 22 9.61 -15.93 -10.06
CA LYS A 22 8.96 -14.90 -10.90
C LYS A 22 8.94 -15.28 -12.37
N SER A 23 10.09 -15.71 -12.90
CA SER A 23 10.21 -16.13 -14.30
C SER A 23 9.28 -17.30 -14.60
N GLU A 24 9.25 -18.31 -13.72
CA GLU A 24 8.36 -19.47 -13.88
C GLU A 24 6.88 -19.10 -13.79
N LEU A 25 6.47 -18.29 -12.80
CA LEU A 25 5.07 -17.89 -12.65
C LEU A 25 4.56 -17.06 -13.84
N SER A 26 5.45 -16.35 -14.54
CA SER A 26 5.13 -15.64 -15.78
C SER A 26 4.99 -16.54 -17.01
N LYS A 27 5.35 -17.83 -16.93
CA LYS A 27 5.23 -18.77 -18.06
C LYS A 27 3.84 -19.39 -18.11
N GLY A 28 3.25 -19.37 -19.31
CA GLY A 28 1.99 -20.05 -19.61
C GLY A 28 0.87 -19.65 -18.65
N ASP A 29 0.21 -20.65 -18.07
CA ASP A 29 -0.91 -20.48 -17.14
C ASP A 29 -0.52 -20.68 -15.67
N LYS A 30 0.78 -20.82 -15.33
CA LYS A 30 1.26 -21.19 -13.99
C LYS A 30 0.72 -20.25 -12.90
N ALA A 31 0.86 -18.93 -13.05
CA ALA A 31 0.28 -17.98 -12.08
C ALA A 31 -1.24 -18.09 -11.94
N SER A 32 -1.96 -18.43 -13.02
CA SER A 32 -3.43 -18.54 -13.00
C SER A 32 -3.93 -19.75 -12.20
N LYS A 33 -3.11 -20.79 -12.03
CA LYS A 33 -3.38 -21.94 -11.15
C LYS A 33 -3.31 -21.58 -9.67
N TRP A 34 -2.62 -20.50 -9.35
CA TRP A 34 -2.43 -19.98 -8.00
C TRP A 34 -3.40 -18.84 -7.70
N ARG A 35 -4.69 -19.05 -7.99
CA ARG A 35 -5.74 -18.06 -7.66
C ARG A 35 -5.73 -17.81 -6.16
N LYS A 36 -5.70 -16.53 -5.79
CA LYS A 36 -5.80 -16.07 -4.40
C LYS A 36 -7.28 -15.89 -4.07
N THR A 37 -7.69 -16.30 -2.87
CA THR A 37 -9.06 -16.07 -2.38
C THR A 37 -9.05 -15.32 -1.07
N LYS A 38 -10.11 -14.54 -0.85
CA LYS A 38 -10.36 -13.97 0.47
C LYS A 38 -10.73 -15.07 1.45
N TYR A 39 -10.19 -14.97 2.66
CA TYR A 39 -10.43 -15.83 3.79
C TYR A 39 -10.57 -14.93 5.01
N ASP A 40 -11.62 -15.13 5.81
CA ASP A 40 -11.79 -14.33 7.04
C ASP A 40 -10.96 -14.94 8.18
N ALA A 41 -9.76 -14.39 8.39
CA ALA A 41 -8.87 -14.79 9.48
C ALA A 41 -8.89 -13.80 10.66
N SER A 42 -9.90 -12.93 10.74
CA SER A 42 -10.01 -11.92 11.81
C SER A 42 -9.95 -12.52 13.23
N THR A 43 -10.41 -13.75 13.43
CA THR A 43 -10.33 -14.47 14.70
C THR A 43 -8.95 -15.10 14.99
N THR A 44 -8.13 -15.33 13.96
CA THR A 44 -6.77 -15.87 14.09
C THR A 44 -5.78 -14.74 14.40
N PHE A 45 -5.98 -13.58 13.78
CA PHE A 45 -5.09 -12.42 13.88
C PHE A 45 -5.67 -11.37 14.83
N VAL A 46 -5.69 -11.70 16.12
CA VAL A 46 -6.24 -10.84 17.17
C VAL A 46 -5.18 -9.98 17.84
N ASN A 47 -5.60 -8.79 18.33
CA ASN A 47 -4.77 -7.89 19.13
C ASN A 47 -3.47 -7.39 18.48
N LEU A 48 -3.38 -7.42 17.15
CA LEU A 48 -2.26 -6.85 16.41
C LEU A 48 -2.25 -5.32 16.57
N LYS A 49 -1.07 -4.73 16.70
CA LYS A 49 -0.90 -3.28 16.86
C LYS A 49 -0.31 -2.61 15.62
N ASN A 50 0.55 -3.31 14.89
CA ASN A 50 1.35 -2.76 13.81
C ASN A 50 1.65 -3.81 12.74
N HIS A 51 2.28 -3.36 11.65
CA HIS A 51 2.66 -4.21 10.52
C HIS A 51 3.67 -5.30 10.88
N ASP A 52 4.62 -5.05 11.77
CA ASP A 52 5.63 -6.04 12.17
C ASP A 52 5.02 -7.21 12.94
N GLU A 53 4.08 -6.93 13.83
CA GLU A 53 3.29 -7.93 14.55
C GLU A 53 2.43 -8.75 13.57
N PHE A 54 1.82 -8.10 12.58
CA PHE A 54 1.09 -8.80 11.53
C PHE A 54 2.00 -9.71 10.70
N GLU A 55 3.13 -9.22 10.22
CA GLU A 55 4.08 -10.02 9.43
C GLU A 55 4.61 -11.23 10.21
N SER A 56 4.90 -11.03 11.50
CA SER A 56 5.33 -12.10 12.40
C SER A 56 4.23 -13.15 12.58
N ALA A 57 3.01 -12.72 12.90
CA ALA A 57 1.88 -13.64 13.05
C ALA A 57 1.56 -14.38 11.74
N ALA A 58 1.71 -13.72 10.58
CA ALA A 58 1.42 -14.30 9.27
C ALA A 58 2.38 -15.43 8.92
N VAL A 59 3.64 -15.37 9.35
CA VAL A 59 4.60 -16.47 9.17
C VAL A 59 4.51 -17.52 10.27
N GLU A 60 3.88 -17.24 11.41
CA GLU A 60 3.65 -18.22 12.48
C GLU A 60 2.42 -19.11 12.24
N ASN A 61 1.53 -18.69 11.33
CA ASN A 61 0.32 -19.41 10.94
C ASN A 61 0.42 -19.96 9.50
N ASN A 62 -0.29 -21.05 9.21
CA ASN A 62 -0.33 -21.62 7.86
C ASN A 62 -1.24 -20.80 6.94
N VAL A 63 -0.78 -19.62 6.56
CA VAL A 63 -1.51 -18.68 5.71
C VAL A 63 -1.61 -19.16 4.26
N PHE A 64 -0.70 -20.05 3.81
CA PHE A 64 -0.72 -20.59 2.46
C PHE A 64 -2.04 -21.30 2.13
N SER A 65 -2.52 -22.15 3.05
CA SER A 65 -3.78 -22.89 2.88
C SER A 65 -5.03 -21.98 2.98
N MET A 66 -4.92 -20.84 3.66
CA MET A 66 -5.98 -19.83 3.76
C MET A 66 -6.11 -19.03 2.45
N VAL A 67 -4.97 -18.63 1.87
CA VAL A 67 -4.92 -17.72 0.71
C VAL A 67 -5.03 -18.46 -0.63
N PHE A 68 -4.46 -19.66 -0.74
CA PHE A 68 -4.44 -20.44 -1.97
C PHE A 68 -5.35 -21.67 -1.82
N PRO A 69 -6.59 -21.67 -2.39
CA PRO A 69 -7.57 -22.73 -2.21
C PRO A 69 -7.05 -24.14 -2.52
N LYS A 70 -6.20 -24.25 -3.55
CA LYS A 70 -5.59 -25.52 -3.96
C LYS A 70 -4.72 -26.15 -2.87
N LEU A 71 -4.14 -25.34 -1.98
CA LEU A 71 -3.31 -25.81 -0.87
C LEU A 71 -4.15 -26.19 0.35
N LYS A 72 -5.46 -25.91 0.36
CA LYS A 72 -6.35 -26.19 1.50
C LYS A 72 -6.47 -27.69 1.80
N ALA A 73 -6.44 -28.54 0.77
CA ALA A 73 -6.53 -30.00 0.93
C ALA A 73 -5.17 -30.66 1.22
N ILE A 74 -4.08 -29.91 1.13
CA ILE A 74 -2.74 -30.42 1.36
C ILE A 74 -2.46 -30.45 2.86
N LYS A 75 -2.14 -31.63 3.38
CA LYS A 75 -1.70 -31.81 4.76
C LYS A 75 -0.29 -31.24 4.93
N GLU A 76 -0.03 -30.59 6.05
CA GLU A 76 1.31 -30.12 6.42
C GLU A 76 2.32 -31.27 6.45
N GLU A 77 3.59 -30.95 6.16
CA GLU A 77 4.73 -31.89 6.11
C GLU A 77 4.50 -33.09 5.17
N THR A 78 3.70 -32.88 4.11
CA THR A 78 3.41 -33.89 3.09
C THR A 78 3.85 -33.38 1.72
N LEU A 79 4.61 -34.22 0.99
CA LEU A 79 5.05 -33.92 -0.37
C LEU A 79 3.89 -33.92 -1.37
N PHE A 80 3.92 -32.98 -2.30
CA PHE A 80 3.07 -32.90 -3.48
C PHE A 80 3.86 -32.36 -4.68
N PRO A 81 3.41 -32.62 -5.93
CA PRO A 81 4.06 -32.07 -7.12
C PRO A 81 4.11 -30.53 -7.10
N CYS A 82 5.29 -29.95 -7.34
CA CYS A 82 5.43 -28.50 -7.44
C CYS A 82 4.88 -28.01 -8.78
N GLU A 83 4.01 -27.00 -8.75
CA GLU A 83 3.46 -26.38 -9.97
C GLU A 83 4.21 -25.14 -10.44
N ILE A 84 5.15 -24.64 -9.62
CA ILE A 84 5.98 -23.50 -10.00
C ILE A 84 7.16 -23.99 -10.84
N PHE A 85 7.89 -25.00 -10.33
CA PHE A 85 9.07 -25.57 -10.97
C PHE A 85 8.77 -27.00 -11.41
N ASP A 86 8.78 -27.25 -12.72
CA ASP A 86 8.46 -28.57 -13.25
C ASP A 86 9.53 -29.60 -12.84
N GLY A 87 9.10 -30.76 -12.35
CA GLY A 87 9.98 -31.82 -11.84
C GLY A 87 10.39 -31.66 -10.37
N ASN A 88 10.06 -30.53 -9.72
CA ASN A 88 10.26 -30.40 -8.28
C ASN A 88 9.11 -31.01 -7.48
N GLU A 89 9.41 -31.38 -6.24
CA GLU A 89 8.43 -31.61 -5.20
C GLU A 89 8.27 -30.36 -4.33
N ALA A 90 7.15 -30.26 -3.62
CA ALA A 90 6.86 -29.18 -2.70
C ALA A 90 6.15 -29.68 -1.45
N TRP A 91 6.26 -28.90 -0.37
CA TRP A 91 5.50 -29.11 0.85
C TRP A 91 5.29 -27.79 1.60
N ILE A 92 4.35 -27.81 2.55
CA ILE A 92 4.12 -26.71 3.49
C ILE A 92 4.45 -27.22 4.87
N GLY A 93 5.29 -26.50 5.60
CA GLY A 93 5.75 -26.91 6.91
C GLY A 93 6.40 -25.76 7.65
N LYS A 94 6.85 -26.02 8.89
CA LYS A 94 7.58 -25.03 9.67
C LYS A 94 9.09 -25.13 9.42
N ASP A 95 9.81 -24.01 9.40
CA ASP A 95 11.27 -24.03 9.43
C ASP A 95 11.78 -24.32 10.86
N THR A 96 13.11 -24.33 11.04
CA THR A 96 13.79 -24.48 12.34
C THR A 96 13.45 -23.37 13.35
N THR A 97 12.93 -22.24 12.88
CA THR A 97 12.46 -21.12 13.73
C THR A 97 10.97 -21.20 14.03
N GLY A 98 10.28 -22.26 13.60
CA GLY A 98 8.85 -22.45 13.82
C GLY A 98 7.95 -21.67 12.86
N LYS A 99 8.51 -21.06 11.81
CA LYS A 99 7.77 -20.24 10.83
C LYS A 99 7.35 -21.07 9.63
N TYR A 100 6.10 -20.94 9.20
CA TYR A 100 5.60 -21.61 8.02
C TYR A 100 6.29 -21.13 6.74
N LYS A 101 6.64 -22.10 5.91
CA LYS A 101 7.23 -21.90 4.59
C LYS A 101 6.56 -22.82 3.56
N TYR A 102 6.55 -22.37 2.33
CA TYR A 102 6.39 -23.22 1.16
C TYR A 102 7.77 -23.65 0.70
N PHE A 103 8.06 -24.94 0.78
CA PHE A 103 9.33 -25.51 0.36
C PHE A 103 9.19 -26.13 -1.02
N THR A 104 10.23 -26.03 -1.83
CA THR A 104 10.30 -26.77 -3.10
C THR A 104 11.73 -27.07 -3.50
N GLY A 105 11.95 -28.25 -4.06
CA GLY A 105 13.26 -28.71 -4.53
C GLY A 105 13.12 -29.96 -5.39
N GLN A 106 14.19 -30.34 -6.09
CA GLN A 106 14.25 -31.65 -6.72
C GLN A 106 14.35 -32.75 -5.64
N PRO A 107 13.88 -33.98 -5.92
CA PRO A 107 14.07 -35.10 -5.01
C PRO A 107 15.53 -35.24 -4.61
N TYR A 108 15.81 -35.37 -3.31
CA TYR A 108 17.14 -35.54 -2.71
C TYR A 108 18.10 -34.34 -2.78
N ASP A 109 17.68 -33.21 -3.36
CA ASP A 109 18.46 -31.96 -3.39
C ASP A 109 18.08 -31.01 -2.25
N GLU A 110 18.90 -29.95 -2.07
CA GLU A 110 18.56 -28.85 -1.18
C GLU A 110 17.30 -28.11 -1.69
N ALA A 111 16.29 -28.00 -0.82
CA ALA A 111 15.07 -27.28 -1.11
C ALA A 111 15.20 -25.77 -0.85
N VAL A 112 14.35 -25.00 -1.52
CA VAL A 112 14.18 -23.57 -1.30
C VAL A 112 12.91 -23.31 -0.50
N ALA A 113 13.04 -22.57 0.60
CA ALA A 113 11.96 -22.21 1.51
C ALA A 113 11.50 -20.77 1.26
N TYR A 114 10.24 -20.59 0.82
CA TYR A 114 9.60 -19.30 0.60
C TYR A 114 8.65 -18.99 1.77
N SER A 115 8.75 -17.80 2.38
CA SER A 115 7.66 -17.30 3.22
C SER A 115 6.44 -16.92 2.36
N ILE A 116 5.29 -16.70 3.00
CA ILE A 116 4.11 -16.20 2.29
C ILE A 116 4.40 -14.88 1.57
N PHE A 117 5.17 -13.99 2.20
CA PHE A 117 5.59 -12.72 1.61
C PHE A 117 6.52 -12.93 0.41
N ASP A 118 7.50 -13.83 0.51
CA ASP A 118 8.40 -14.15 -0.60
C ASP A 118 7.63 -14.71 -1.80
N LEU A 119 6.69 -15.61 -1.55
CA LEU A 119 5.90 -16.23 -2.60
C LEU A 119 4.99 -15.19 -3.28
N LEU A 120 4.28 -14.35 -2.51
CA LEU A 120 3.43 -13.29 -3.05
C LEU A 120 4.24 -12.26 -3.86
N LEU A 121 5.45 -11.92 -3.42
CA LEU A 121 6.38 -11.05 -4.17
C LEU A 121 6.74 -11.62 -5.55
N CYS A 122 6.60 -12.93 -5.76
CA CYS A 122 6.94 -13.57 -7.03
C CYS A 122 5.85 -13.47 -8.10
N PHE A 123 4.64 -13.00 -7.75
CA PHE A 123 3.55 -12.94 -8.70
C PHE A 123 3.70 -11.74 -9.69
N PRO A 124 3.26 -11.90 -10.96
CA PRO A 124 3.44 -10.87 -11.99
C PRO A 124 2.84 -9.49 -11.65
N GLN A 125 1.72 -9.41 -10.94
CA GLN A 125 1.09 -8.13 -10.59
C GLN A 125 1.92 -7.24 -9.66
N VAL A 126 2.95 -7.80 -9.01
CA VAL A 126 3.85 -7.07 -8.11
C VAL A 126 5.00 -6.40 -8.88
N GLN A 127 5.19 -6.76 -10.15
CA GLN A 127 6.31 -6.29 -10.96
C GLN A 127 6.20 -4.80 -11.35
N GLY A 128 7.34 -4.18 -11.68
CA GLY A 128 7.41 -2.78 -12.13
C GLY A 128 7.51 -1.70 -11.03
N LYS A 129 7.54 -2.11 -9.75
CA LYS A 129 7.68 -1.20 -8.59
C LYS A 129 9.05 -1.36 -7.93
N GLY A 130 9.53 -0.34 -7.21
CA GLY A 130 10.73 -0.47 -6.38
C GLY A 130 10.51 -1.47 -5.23
N TYR A 131 11.55 -2.16 -4.75
CA TYR A 131 11.42 -3.25 -3.76
C TYR A 131 10.57 -2.88 -2.53
N THR A 132 10.79 -1.70 -1.94
CA THR A 132 10.00 -1.21 -0.79
C THR A 132 8.51 -1.13 -1.11
N GLN A 133 8.14 -0.63 -2.30
CA GLN A 133 6.75 -0.55 -2.75
C GLN A 133 6.16 -1.94 -3.04
N GLN A 134 6.99 -2.89 -3.48
CA GLN A 134 6.57 -4.28 -3.66
C GLN A 134 6.24 -4.94 -2.32
N CYS A 135 7.09 -4.76 -1.30
CA CYS A 135 6.84 -5.28 0.04
C CYS A 135 5.55 -4.70 0.64
N GLN A 136 5.37 -3.38 0.56
CA GLN A 136 4.13 -2.72 1.03
C GLN A 136 2.91 -3.25 0.29
N PHE A 137 2.99 -3.38 -1.04
CA PHE A 137 1.88 -3.93 -1.83
C PHE A 137 1.53 -5.36 -1.41
N VAL A 138 2.51 -6.22 -1.19
CA VAL A 138 2.28 -7.61 -0.78
C VAL A 138 1.69 -7.69 0.62
N ARG A 139 2.14 -6.83 1.55
CA ARG A 139 1.55 -6.72 2.89
C ARG A 139 0.07 -6.33 2.80
N ASP A 140 -0.23 -5.24 2.10
CA ASP A 140 -1.60 -4.76 1.88
C ASP A 140 -2.47 -5.84 1.21
N GLU A 141 -1.94 -6.52 0.20
CA GLU A 141 -2.62 -7.62 -0.49
C GLU A 141 -2.95 -8.74 0.51
N LEU A 142 -2.00 -9.13 1.35
CA LEU A 142 -2.20 -10.22 2.32
C LEU A 142 -3.20 -9.85 3.42
N ILE A 143 -3.12 -8.64 3.97
CA ILE A 143 -4.09 -8.11 4.95
C ILE A 143 -5.51 -8.18 4.38
N ASN A 144 -5.67 -7.76 3.12
CA ASN A 144 -6.97 -7.76 2.44
C ASN A 144 -7.47 -9.18 2.10
N LEU A 145 -6.56 -10.10 1.74
CA LEU A 145 -6.90 -11.50 1.51
C LEU A 145 -7.31 -12.20 2.80
N LEU A 146 -6.71 -11.83 3.94
CA LEU A 146 -7.01 -12.42 5.25
C LEU A 146 -8.12 -11.70 6.03
N ASN A 147 -8.67 -10.61 5.48
CA ASN A 147 -9.67 -9.77 6.16
C ASN A 147 -9.24 -9.33 7.57
N VAL A 148 -7.96 -8.99 7.74
CA VAL A 148 -7.41 -8.59 9.04
C VAL A 148 -7.57 -7.08 9.24
N SER A 149 -7.81 -6.68 10.49
CA SER A 149 -7.91 -5.28 10.93
C SER A 149 -7.09 -5.07 12.19
N TYR A 150 -6.42 -3.93 12.25
CA TYR A 150 -5.79 -3.38 13.44
C TYR A 150 -5.63 -1.87 13.27
N GLY A 151 -5.35 -1.15 14.36
CA GLY A 151 -5.44 0.31 14.38
C GLY A 151 -4.70 1.03 13.25
N VAL A 152 -3.49 0.59 12.89
CA VAL A 152 -2.72 1.15 11.77
C VAL A 152 -3.43 0.93 10.42
N VAL A 153 -3.83 -0.31 10.13
CA VAL A 153 -4.56 -0.65 8.88
C VAL A 153 -5.91 0.04 8.80
N ASP A 154 -6.64 0.13 9.91
CA ASP A 154 -7.93 0.81 9.95
C ASP A 154 -7.78 2.31 9.67
N TRP A 155 -6.71 2.92 10.19
CA TRP A 155 -6.37 4.30 9.88
C TRP A 155 -5.99 4.47 8.39
N GLU A 156 -5.16 3.58 7.85
CA GLU A 156 -4.80 3.59 6.42
C GLU A 156 -6.01 3.45 5.50
N ARG A 157 -6.94 2.54 5.83
CA ARG A 157 -8.19 2.36 5.09
C ARG A 157 -9.03 3.62 5.11
N LYS A 158 -9.23 4.23 6.29
CA LYS A 158 -9.96 5.51 6.42
C LYS A 158 -9.31 6.62 5.60
N GLU A 159 -7.98 6.71 5.60
CA GLU A 159 -7.27 7.69 4.78
C GLU A 159 -7.41 7.39 3.29
N LYS A 160 -7.28 6.12 2.86
CA LYS A 160 -7.49 5.73 1.46
C LYS A 160 -8.91 6.08 0.99
N GLU A 161 -9.92 5.79 1.81
CA GLU A 161 -11.32 6.15 1.56
C GLU A 161 -11.52 7.66 1.45
N LYS A 162 -10.90 8.46 2.34
CA LYS A 162 -10.95 9.92 2.26
C LYS A 162 -10.42 10.44 0.93
N TYR A 163 -9.29 9.92 0.45
CA TYR A 163 -8.73 10.35 -0.83
C TYR A 163 -9.62 9.93 -2.01
N ILE A 164 -10.18 8.72 -2.00
CA ILE A 164 -11.13 8.25 -3.02
C ILE A 164 -12.38 9.14 -3.07
N GLU A 165 -12.93 9.47 -1.91
CA GLU A 165 -14.11 10.34 -1.83
C GLU A 165 -13.78 11.77 -2.31
N ASN A 166 -12.61 12.30 -1.96
CA ASN A 166 -12.15 13.59 -2.45
C ASN A 166 -12.01 13.61 -3.97
N GLU A 167 -11.44 12.56 -4.57
CA GLU A 167 -11.37 12.40 -6.02
C GLU A 167 -12.76 12.34 -6.67
N ARG A 168 -13.69 11.58 -6.06
CA ARG A 168 -15.09 11.50 -6.52
C ARG A 168 -15.76 12.86 -6.53
N ILE A 169 -15.58 13.65 -5.47
CA ILE A 169 -16.11 15.00 -5.37
C ILE A 169 -15.43 15.95 -6.36
N LEU A 170 -14.11 15.86 -6.55
CA LEU A 170 -13.40 16.68 -7.54
C LEU A 170 -13.83 16.39 -8.98
N ALA A 171 -14.15 15.13 -9.30
CA ALA A 171 -14.69 14.80 -10.62
C ALA A 171 -15.96 15.60 -10.93
N LEU A 172 -16.75 15.97 -9.91
CA LEU A 172 -17.94 16.81 -10.07
C LEU A 172 -17.62 18.27 -10.41
N PHE A 173 -16.41 18.78 -10.15
CA PHE A 173 -16.06 20.18 -10.49
C PHE A 173 -16.11 20.46 -12.00
N LYS A 174 -16.01 19.40 -12.82
CA LYS A 174 -16.15 19.47 -14.27
C LYS A 174 -17.62 19.47 -14.72
N ASN A 175 -18.57 19.12 -13.84
CA ASN A 175 -20.02 19.10 -14.13
C ASN A 175 -20.62 20.53 -14.02
N HIS A 176 -21.48 20.89 -14.97
CA HIS A 176 -22.23 22.14 -14.97
C HIS A 176 -23.08 22.32 -13.69
N ASP A 177 -23.75 21.27 -13.21
CA ASP A 177 -24.61 21.36 -12.03
C ASP A 177 -23.83 21.77 -10.78
N PHE A 178 -22.61 21.26 -10.64
CA PHE A 178 -21.72 21.64 -9.54
C PHE A 178 -21.31 23.12 -9.64
N GLN A 179 -21.02 23.60 -10.86
CA GLN A 179 -20.64 24.99 -11.09
C GLN A 179 -21.78 25.96 -10.78
N VAL A 180 -23.03 25.56 -11.06
CA VAL A 180 -24.23 26.33 -10.71
C VAL A 180 -24.48 26.31 -9.20
N LYS A 181 -24.25 25.16 -8.53
CA LYS A 181 -24.43 25.00 -7.08
C LYS A 181 -23.36 25.75 -6.26
N TYR A 182 -22.11 25.75 -6.72
CA TYR A 182 -20.96 26.35 -6.03
C TYR A 182 -20.16 27.34 -6.92
N PRO A 183 -20.80 28.43 -7.41
CA PRO A 183 -20.21 29.29 -8.43
C PRO A 183 -19.01 30.10 -7.93
N ASN A 184 -19.00 30.53 -6.67
CA ASN A 184 -17.88 31.32 -6.13
C ASN A 184 -16.66 30.43 -5.91
N LEU A 185 -16.86 29.24 -5.35
CA LEU A 185 -15.82 28.24 -5.19
C LEU A 185 -15.21 27.85 -6.54
N PHE A 186 -16.06 27.51 -7.52
CA PHE A 186 -15.60 27.16 -8.86
C PHE A 186 -14.78 28.28 -9.50
N LYS A 187 -15.26 29.52 -9.44
CA LYS A 187 -14.54 30.69 -9.99
C LYS A 187 -13.15 30.85 -9.36
N LYS A 188 -12.99 30.54 -8.07
CA LYS A 188 -11.71 30.67 -7.34
C LYS A 188 -10.70 29.57 -7.70
N ILE A 189 -11.15 28.37 -8.06
CA ILE A 189 -10.24 27.23 -8.25
C ILE A 189 -10.19 26.64 -9.65
N LYS A 190 -11.06 27.05 -10.59
CA LYS A 190 -11.14 26.47 -11.95
C LYS A 190 -9.81 26.38 -12.69
N SER A 191 -8.90 27.34 -12.50
CA SER A 191 -7.57 27.37 -13.13
C SER A 191 -6.53 26.44 -12.48
N TYR A 192 -6.89 25.82 -11.37
CA TYR A 192 -6.00 25.00 -10.54
C TYR A 192 -6.57 23.61 -10.22
N VAL A 193 -7.75 23.23 -10.73
CA VAL A 193 -8.36 21.91 -10.45
C VAL A 193 -7.40 20.77 -10.80
N ASP A 194 -6.70 20.88 -11.92
CA ASP A 194 -5.66 19.93 -12.35
C ASP A 194 -4.50 19.81 -11.34
N VAL A 195 -4.12 20.91 -10.70
CA VAL A 195 -3.10 20.89 -9.63
C VAL A 195 -3.64 20.16 -8.41
N LEU A 196 -4.89 20.38 -8.03
CA LEU A 196 -5.53 19.74 -6.89
C LEU A 196 -5.68 18.23 -7.09
N GLU A 197 -6.12 17.81 -8.29
CA GLU A 197 -6.19 16.40 -8.72
C GLU A 197 -4.80 15.75 -8.63
N ASN A 198 -3.77 16.39 -9.17
CA ASN A 198 -2.40 15.89 -9.10
C ASN A 198 -1.88 15.76 -7.66
N MET A 199 -2.23 16.70 -6.77
CA MET A 199 -1.84 16.63 -5.36
C MET A 199 -2.54 15.50 -4.62
N LEU A 200 -3.81 15.19 -4.92
CA LEU A 200 -4.52 14.04 -4.34
C LEU A 200 -3.91 12.72 -4.79
N ILE A 201 -3.71 12.54 -6.10
CA ILE A 201 -3.09 11.34 -6.68
C ILE A 201 -1.69 11.13 -6.09
N HIS A 202 -0.93 12.22 -5.93
CA HIS A 202 0.38 12.15 -5.29
C HIS A 202 0.23 11.75 -3.83
N GLY A 203 -0.57 12.46 -3.03
CA GLY A 203 -0.76 12.21 -1.61
C GLY A 203 -1.26 10.79 -1.28
N GLN A 204 -2.12 10.21 -2.12
CA GLN A 204 -2.62 8.84 -1.95
C GLN A 204 -1.48 7.81 -1.97
N LYS A 205 -0.40 8.06 -2.73
CA LYS A 205 0.78 7.18 -2.77
C LYS A 205 1.63 7.19 -1.50
N PHE A 206 1.38 8.14 -0.59
CA PHE A 206 2.14 8.34 0.64
C PHE A 206 1.30 8.11 1.90
N ILE A 207 0.07 7.59 1.76
CA ILE A 207 -0.67 7.01 2.89
C ILE A 207 0.15 5.80 3.35
N ASP A 208 0.81 5.94 4.50
CA ASP A 208 1.72 4.97 5.13
C ASP A 208 3.17 4.91 4.61
N ILE A 209 3.90 6.04 4.68
CA ILE A 209 5.36 6.01 4.87
C ILE A 209 5.69 6.42 6.32
N GLU A 210 5.36 5.51 7.24
CA GLU A 210 5.93 5.17 8.57
C GLU A 210 6.31 6.26 9.60
N ARG A 211 6.23 7.58 9.33
CA ARG A 211 6.74 8.58 10.30
C ARG A 211 5.94 9.83 10.59
N ARG A 212 4.85 10.17 9.89
CA ARG A 212 4.17 11.43 10.18
C ARG A 212 2.68 11.42 9.82
N SER A 213 1.83 11.06 10.77
CA SER A 213 0.48 11.61 10.81
C SER A 213 0.50 12.88 11.67
N ASP A 214 -0.06 13.98 11.19
CA ASP A 214 -0.37 15.12 12.05
C ASP A 214 -1.89 15.18 12.24
N LYS A 215 -2.32 15.21 13.51
CA LYS A 215 -3.75 15.36 13.86
C LYS A 215 -4.66 14.38 13.09
N ASN A 216 -4.30 13.09 13.06
CA ASN A 216 -5.03 12.01 12.41
C ASN A 216 -5.14 12.04 10.88
N ASN A 217 -4.41 12.92 10.18
CA ASN A 217 -4.38 12.94 8.71
C ASN A 217 -3.05 12.42 8.15
N SER A 218 -3.12 11.71 7.02
CA SER A 218 -1.95 11.40 6.19
C SER A 218 -1.34 12.70 5.68
N ILE A 219 -0.02 12.80 5.78
CA ILE A 219 0.71 13.97 5.29
C ILE A 219 1.75 13.57 4.26
N PHE A 220 1.92 14.41 3.25
CA PHE A 220 2.85 14.17 2.17
C PHE A 220 3.63 15.44 1.84
N SER A 221 4.79 15.29 1.21
CA SER A 221 5.50 16.41 0.57
C SER A 221 5.35 16.30 -0.95
N MET A 222 5.23 17.45 -1.60
CA MET A 222 5.18 17.54 -3.05
C MET A 222 5.87 18.81 -3.53
N TYR A 223 6.67 18.68 -4.58
CA TYR A 223 7.36 19.76 -5.28
C TYR A 223 6.75 19.99 -6.66
N ALA A 224 6.84 21.22 -7.17
CA ALA A 224 6.23 21.61 -8.46
C ALA A 224 6.70 20.72 -9.62
N SER A 225 7.98 20.32 -9.62
CA SER A 225 8.58 19.44 -10.62
C SER A 225 7.94 18.06 -10.68
N GLN A 226 7.48 17.51 -9.54
CA GLN A 226 6.80 16.22 -9.48
C GLN A 226 5.43 16.25 -10.17
N GLY A 227 4.77 17.41 -10.17
CA GLY A 227 3.54 17.65 -10.92
C GLY A 227 3.77 18.14 -12.35
N LYS A 228 5.02 18.29 -12.81
CA LYS A 228 5.38 18.96 -14.08
C LYS A 228 4.79 20.38 -14.19
N LEU A 229 4.76 21.11 -13.07
CA LEU A 229 4.22 22.47 -12.95
C LEU A 229 5.35 23.48 -12.73
N SER A 230 5.12 24.74 -13.12
CA SER A 230 6.01 25.83 -12.71
C SER A 230 5.88 26.11 -11.21
N SER A 231 6.98 26.48 -10.55
CA SER A 231 6.99 26.80 -9.12
C SER A 231 6.01 27.91 -8.77
N ALA A 232 5.85 28.91 -9.64
CA ALA A 232 4.89 30.00 -9.45
C ALA A 232 3.44 29.49 -9.45
N ARG A 233 3.06 28.67 -10.45
CA ARG A 233 1.71 28.12 -10.56
C ARG A 233 1.38 27.22 -9.37
N PHE A 234 2.30 26.34 -8.98
CA PHE A 234 2.14 25.46 -7.83
C PHE A 234 1.95 26.26 -6.53
N SER A 235 2.78 27.28 -6.30
CA SER A 235 2.70 28.13 -5.10
C SER A 235 1.39 28.92 -5.04
N SER A 236 0.94 29.48 -6.17
CA SER A 236 -0.36 30.16 -6.25
C SER A 236 -1.53 29.23 -5.99
N ALA A 237 -1.49 28.00 -6.53
CA ALA A 237 -2.51 26.98 -6.31
C ALA A 237 -2.58 26.57 -4.83
N VAL A 238 -1.44 26.21 -4.22
CA VAL A 238 -1.35 25.84 -2.80
C VAL A 238 -1.87 26.96 -1.91
N LYS A 239 -1.48 28.21 -2.18
CA LYS A 239 -1.99 29.37 -1.44
C LYS A 239 -3.52 29.44 -1.53
N ARG A 240 -4.07 29.31 -2.73
CA ARG A 240 -5.52 29.38 -2.96
C ARG A 240 -6.26 28.24 -2.24
N PHE A 241 -5.76 27.01 -2.32
CA PHE A 241 -6.39 25.87 -1.65
C PHE A 241 -6.37 26.02 -0.14
N LYS A 242 -5.26 26.51 0.42
CA LYS A 242 -5.14 26.80 1.85
C LYS A 242 -6.11 27.88 2.31
N GLU A 243 -6.27 28.97 1.54
CA GLU A 243 -7.23 30.04 1.84
C GLU A 243 -8.68 29.53 1.87
N LEU A 244 -9.00 28.55 1.01
CA LEU A 244 -10.33 27.95 0.90
C LEU A 244 -10.57 26.77 1.83
N GLY A 245 -9.56 26.36 2.62
CA GLY A 245 -9.62 25.17 3.46
C GLY A 245 -9.46 23.84 2.73
N LEU A 246 -9.43 23.82 1.39
CA LEU A 246 -9.32 22.59 0.58
C LEU A 246 -8.02 21.82 0.78
N LEU A 247 -7.00 22.43 1.39
CA LEU A 247 -5.69 21.84 1.64
C LEU A 247 -5.10 22.39 2.94
N PHE A 248 -4.63 21.50 3.81
CA PHE A 248 -3.78 21.86 4.94
C PHE A 248 -2.32 21.88 4.48
N ALA A 249 -1.59 22.93 4.86
CA ALA A 249 -0.17 23.08 4.54
C ALA A 249 0.61 23.65 5.73
N GLU A 250 1.56 22.86 6.23
CA GLU A 250 2.40 23.17 7.38
C GLU A 250 3.89 23.03 7.01
N LYS A 251 4.70 24.01 7.42
CA LYS A 251 6.17 23.89 7.30
C LYS A 251 6.70 23.09 8.47
N ARG A 252 7.49 22.05 8.20
CA ARG A 252 8.20 21.27 9.22
C ARG A 252 9.66 21.10 8.88
N LYS A 253 10.48 21.08 9.93
CA LYS A 253 11.86 20.61 9.83
C LYS A 253 11.86 19.09 9.58
N VAL A 254 12.53 18.68 8.52
CA VAL A 254 12.80 17.29 8.16
C VAL A 254 14.30 17.08 8.17
N THR A 255 14.73 15.97 8.75
CA THR A 255 16.10 15.49 8.61
C THR A 255 16.13 14.56 7.42
N PHE A 256 16.98 14.84 6.44
CA PHE A 256 17.25 13.94 5.32
C PHE A 256 18.74 13.62 5.28
N PHE A 257 19.06 12.46 4.70
CA PHE A 257 20.44 12.08 4.45
C PHE A 257 20.85 12.64 3.10
N ASP A 258 21.80 13.57 3.09
CA ASP A 258 22.38 14.08 1.85
C ASP A 258 23.49 13.15 1.38
N LYS A 259 23.30 12.55 0.19
CA LYS A 259 24.25 11.62 -0.41
C LYS A 259 25.55 12.29 -0.84
N ASN A 260 25.55 13.59 -1.10
CA ASN A 260 26.75 14.31 -1.52
C ASN A 260 27.65 14.59 -0.32
N THR A 261 27.06 15.08 0.78
CA THR A 261 27.81 15.41 2.00
C THR A 261 27.92 14.24 2.99
N HIS A 262 27.27 13.11 2.73
CA HIS A 262 27.19 11.93 3.60
C HIS A 262 26.74 12.28 5.04
N SER A 263 25.92 13.31 5.17
CA SER A 263 25.52 13.88 6.46
C SER A 263 24.01 13.99 6.59
N LYS A 264 23.52 14.00 7.84
CA LYS A 264 22.11 14.28 8.13
C LYS A 264 21.90 15.79 8.11
N CYS A 265 21.26 16.28 7.06
CA CYS A 265 20.92 17.70 6.93
C CYS A 265 19.51 17.96 7.44
N LEU A 266 19.35 19.05 8.19
CA LEU A 266 18.05 19.56 8.58
C LEU A 266 17.60 20.56 7.50
N THR A 267 16.46 20.32 6.87
CA THR A 267 15.82 21.29 5.98
C THR A 267 14.38 21.52 6.38
N GLU A 268 13.83 22.65 5.96
CA GLU A 268 12.41 22.94 6.08
C GLU A 268 11.70 22.44 4.83
N THR A 269 10.67 21.61 5.01
CA THR A 269 9.78 21.18 3.92
C THR A 269 8.35 21.53 4.26
N THR A 270 7.52 21.70 3.23
CA THR A 270 6.07 21.86 3.42
C THR A 270 5.41 20.50 3.33
N LEU A 271 4.64 20.17 4.35
CA LEU A 271 3.81 18.98 4.41
C LEU A 271 2.36 19.36 4.18
N TYR A 272 1.68 18.53 3.41
CA TYR A 272 0.33 18.74 2.93
C TYR A 272 -0.57 17.63 3.45
N SER A 273 -1.83 17.95 3.74
CA SER A 273 -2.89 16.97 3.94
C SER A 273 -4.23 17.53 3.47
N PHE A 274 -5.18 16.63 3.23
CA PHE A 274 -6.52 17.00 2.78
C PHE A 274 -7.55 16.80 3.88
N PRO A 275 -8.52 17.72 4.05
CA PRO A 275 -9.76 17.41 4.74
C PRO A 275 -10.59 16.42 3.90
N LEU A 276 -11.58 15.78 4.52
CA LEU A 276 -12.60 15.05 3.77
C LEU A 276 -13.53 16.05 3.10
N TYR A 277 -13.67 15.95 1.78
CA TYR A 277 -14.62 16.73 1.01
C TYR A 277 -16.00 16.08 1.13
N SER A 278 -17.00 16.90 1.42
CA SER A 278 -18.40 16.52 1.44
C SER A 278 -19.25 17.65 0.89
N GLU A 279 -20.49 17.36 0.49
CA GLU A 279 -21.39 18.41 0.02
C GLU A 279 -21.64 19.51 1.06
N SER A 280 -21.73 19.14 2.34
CA SER A 280 -21.89 20.09 3.44
C SER A 280 -20.66 20.96 3.62
N TYR A 281 -19.46 20.37 3.54
CA TYR A 281 -18.20 21.08 3.62
C TYR A 281 -18.03 22.11 2.49
N LEU A 282 -18.32 21.71 1.25
CA LEU A 282 -18.25 22.61 0.09
C LEU A 282 -19.32 23.71 0.13
N LYS A 283 -20.50 23.40 0.68
CA LYS A 283 -21.56 24.39 0.92
C LYS A 283 -21.12 25.45 1.92
N GLU A 284 -20.46 25.06 3.02
CA GLU A 284 -19.92 26.00 3.99
C GLU A 284 -18.89 26.94 3.34
N ILE A 285 -17.96 26.40 2.54
CA ILE A 285 -16.99 27.22 1.80
C ILE A 285 -17.70 28.23 0.89
N GLU A 286 -18.69 27.79 0.13
CA GLU A 286 -19.46 28.65 -0.79
C GLU A 286 -20.22 29.76 -0.03
N GLU A 287 -20.81 29.46 1.12
CA GLU A 287 -21.48 30.44 1.98
C GLU A 287 -20.49 31.46 2.57
N CYS A 288 -19.31 31.02 3.02
CA CYS A 288 -18.23 31.91 3.47
C CYS A 288 -17.78 32.86 2.35
N LEU A 289 -17.68 32.37 1.11
CA LEU A 289 -17.31 33.17 -0.05
C LEU A 289 -18.39 34.19 -0.45
N LYS A 290 -19.67 33.88 -0.22
CA LYS A 290 -20.79 34.83 -0.44
C LYS A 290 -20.81 35.94 0.62
N GLY A 291 -20.46 35.61 1.86
CA GLY A 291 -20.65 36.50 3.02
C GLY A 291 -19.41 37.27 3.50
N ASN A 292 -18.23 37.12 2.88
CA ASN A 292 -16.94 37.62 3.41
C ASN A 292 -16.68 37.20 4.88
N LYS A 293 -17.17 36.02 5.28
CA LYS A 293 -16.94 35.45 6.62
C LYS A 293 -15.78 34.47 6.56
N ALA A 294 -14.93 34.47 7.58
CA ALA A 294 -13.85 33.49 7.70
C ALA A 294 -14.44 32.08 7.94
N LEU A 295 -13.85 31.07 7.29
CA LEU A 295 -14.12 29.65 7.56
C LEU A 295 -13.87 29.35 9.05
N LYS A 296 -14.83 28.71 9.73
CA LYS A 296 -14.59 28.19 11.08
C LYS A 296 -13.56 27.06 10.96
N LYS A 297 -12.42 27.23 11.62
CA LYS A 297 -11.33 26.26 11.65
C LYS A 297 -11.60 25.13 12.63
#